data_AF-A0A6M3J719-F1
#
_entry.id   AF-A0A6M3J719-F1
#
_cell.length_a   1.000
_cell.length_b   1.000
_cell.length_c   1.000
_cell.angle_alpha   90.00
_cell.angle_beta   90.00
_cell.angle_gamma   90.00
#
_symmetry.space_group_name_H-M   'P 1'
#
loop_
_entity.id
_entity.type
_entity.pdbx_description
1 polymer ?
#
loop_
_entity_poly.entity_id
_entity_poly.type
_entity_poly.pdbx_seq_one_letter_code
_entity_poly.pdbx_strand_id
1 'polypeptide(L)' 'MEKEELKKILADHRNWLIGDGGKYADLRYADLSYADLSYANLSYANLRYADLSYADLRYADLRYANLRSADLRSA' A
#
# COMPACT_ATOMS: atom_id res chain seq x y z
N MET A 1 -11.80 -0.14 1.34
CA MET A 1 -11.64 0.90 0.30
C MET A 1 -12.10 0.34 -1.05
N GLU A 2 -12.56 1.16 -2.00
CA GLU A 2 -12.93 0.64 -3.33
C GLU A 2 -11.69 0.22 -4.15
N LYS A 3 -11.81 -0.84 -4.96
CA LYS A 3 -10.68 -1.39 -5.73
C LYS A 3 -10.06 -0.38 -6.70
N GLU A 4 -10.87 0.46 -7.33
CA GLU A 4 -10.39 1.48 -8.27
C GLU A 4 -9.70 2.65 -7.56
N GLU A 5 -10.14 2.97 -6.34
CA GLU A 5 -9.46 3.96 -5.50
C GLU A 5 -8.04 3.49 -5.12
N LEU A 6 -7.91 2.22 -4.70
CA LEU A 6 -6.61 1.63 -4.39
C LEU A 6 -5.67 1.68 -5.60
N LYS A 7 -6.14 1.26 -6.78
CA LYS A 7 -5.33 1.32 -8.01
C LYS A 7 -4.86 2.73 -8.34
N LYS A 8 -5.73 3.72 -8.15
CA LYS A 8 -5.37 5.12 -8.37
C LYS A 8 -4.28 5.57 -7.40
N ILE A 9 -4.39 5.23 -6.12
CA ILE A 9 -3.35 5.54 -5.13
C ILE A 9 -2.01 4.89 -5.50
N LEU A 10 -2.02 3.62 -5.92
CA LEU A 10 -0.81 2.92 -6.34
C LEU A 10 -0.17 3.55 -7.60
N ALA A 11 -0.99 3.99 -8.56
CA ALA A 11 -0.52 4.70 -9.75
C ALA A 11 0.07 6.07 -9.41
N ASP A 12 -0.63 6.86 -8.58
CA ASP A 12 -0.16 8.17 -8.11
C ASP A 12 1.14 8.04 -7.30
N HIS A 13 1.28 6.99 -6.48
CA HIS A 13 2.50 6.72 -5.72
C HIS A 13 3.66 6.29 -6.59
N ARG A 14 3.41 5.49 -7.62
CA ARG A 14 4.43 5.14 -8.61
C ARG A 14 5.00 6.38 -9.29
N ASN A 15 4.15 7.33 -9.69
CA ASN A 15 4.59 8.58 -10.30
C ASN A 15 5.42 9.41 -9.30
N TRP A 16 5.00 9.44 -8.03
CA TRP A 16 5.71 10.15 -6.97
C TRP A 16 7.13 9.62 -6.77
N LEU A 17 7.32 8.29 -6.83
CA LEU A 17 8.63 7.65 -6.69
C LEU A 17 9.62 8.01 -7.81
N ILE A 18 9.12 8.26 -9.03
CA ILE A 18 9.97 8.61 -10.18
C ILE A 18 10.08 10.12 -10.43
N GLY A 19 9.42 10.94 -9.60
CA GLY A 19 9.43 12.40 -9.74
C GLY A 19 8.56 12.93 -10.88
N ASP A 20 7.65 12.12 -11.44
CA ASP A 20 6.77 12.47 -12.57
C ASP A 20 5.41 13.02 -12.09
N GLY A 21 5.41 13.75 -10.97
CA GLY A 21 4.19 14.14 -10.26
C GLY A 21 3.59 13.00 -9.44
N GLY A 22 2.28 13.06 -9.13
CA GLY A 22 1.62 12.06 -8.28
C GLY A 22 1.65 12.39 -6.78
N LYS A 23 1.36 11.39 -5.95
CA LYS A 23 1.19 11.56 -4.51
C LYS A 23 1.77 10.40 -3.72
N TYR A 24 2.42 10.73 -2.62
CA TYR A 24 2.76 9.79 -1.58
C TYR A 24 1.54 8.94 -1.15
N ALA A 25 1.72 7.62 -1.04
CA ALA A 25 0.69 6.70 -0.55
C ALA A 25 0.51 6.83 0.98
N ASP A 26 -0.47 7.64 1.40
CA ASP A 26 -0.98 7.64 2.77
C ASP A 26 -2.19 6.69 2.87
N LEU A 27 -1.93 5.49 3.38
CA LEU A 27 -2.88 4.39 3.54
C LEU A 27 -3.14 4.10 5.02
N ARG A 28 -2.99 5.09 5.89
CA ARG A 28 -3.28 4.92 7.32
C ARG A 28 -4.73 4.54 7.55
N TYR A 29 -4.96 3.58 8.44
CA TYR A 29 -6.30 3.07 8.76
C TYR A 29 -7.07 2.47 7.58
N ALA A 30 -6.41 2.24 6.44
CA ALA A 30 -7.05 1.66 5.27
C ALA A 30 -7.41 0.20 5.54
N ASP A 31 -8.63 -0.18 5.19
CA ASP A 31 -8.99 -1.58 5.02
C ASP A 31 -8.50 -2.05 3.65
N LEU A 32 -7.41 -2.81 3.69
CA LEU A 32 -6.74 -3.50 2.58
C LEU A 32 -6.81 -5.02 2.78
N SER A 33 -7.72 -5.50 3.63
CA SER A 33 -7.87 -6.93 3.87
C SER A 33 -8.24 -7.63 2.56
N TYR A 34 -7.66 -8.80 2.32
CA TYR A 34 -7.83 -9.58 1.09
C TYR A 34 -7.43 -8.85 -0.22
N ALA A 35 -6.75 -7.70 -0.15
CA ALA A 35 -6.33 -6.98 -1.33
C ALA A 35 -5.22 -7.72 -2.09
N ASP A 36 -5.32 -7.77 -3.41
CA ASP A 36 -4.19 -8.15 -4.25
C ASP A 36 -3.25 -6.94 -4.38
N LEU A 37 -2.16 -6.99 -3.62
CA LEU A 37 -1.07 -6.01 -3.62
C LEU A 37 0.21 -6.66 -4.19
N SER A 38 0.07 -7.76 -4.92
CA SER A 38 1.22 -8.46 -5.49
C SER A 38 1.95 -7.53 -6.47
N TYR A 39 3.27 -7.51 -6.40
CA TYR A 39 4.14 -6.62 -7.17
C TYR A 39 3.92 -5.11 -6.95
N ALA A 40 3.11 -4.70 -5.96
CA ALA A 40 2.91 -3.29 -5.68
C ALA A 40 4.20 -2.65 -5.14
N ASN A 41 4.57 -1.48 -5.66
CA ASN A 41 5.60 -0.67 -5.03
C ASN A 41 4.94 0.21 -3.96
N LEU A 42 5.05 -0.20 -2.70
CA LEU A 42 4.59 0.52 -1.51
C LEU A 42 5.77 1.10 -0.72
N SER A 43 6.94 1.24 -1.37
CA SER A 43 8.11 1.78 -0.68
C SER A 43 7.81 3.18 -0.17
N TYR A 44 8.29 3.47 1.03
CA TYR A 44 8.02 4.71 1.78
C TYR A 44 6.57 4.95 2.22
N ALA A 45 5.59 4.15 1.79
CA ALA A 45 4.16 4.39 2.08
C ALA A 45 3.83 4.40 3.58
N ASN A 46 2.78 5.13 3.98
CA ASN A 46 2.29 5.15 5.36
C ASN A 46 1.15 4.16 5.51
N LEU A 47 1.42 2.99 6.08
CA LEU A 47 0.45 1.92 6.30
C LEU A 47 0.09 1.77 7.78
N ARG A 48 0.29 2.82 8.59
CA ARG A 48 0.03 2.71 10.03
C ARG A 48 -1.44 2.41 10.29
N TYR A 49 -1.68 1.42 11.15
CA TYR A 49 -3.04 0.97 11.49
C TYR A 49 -3.86 0.43 10.30
N ALA A 50 -3.25 0.19 9.14
CA ALA A 50 -3.94 -0.45 8.02
C ALA A 50 -4.26 -1.91 8.36
N ASP A 51 -5.42 -2.39 7.93
CA ASP A 51 -5.72 -3.81 7.92
C ASP A 51 -5.21 -4.40 6.59
N LEU A 52 -4.13 -5.15 6.64
CA LEU A 52 -3.56 -5.91 5.51
C LEU A 52 -3.82 -7.41 5.67
N SER A 53 -4.74 -7.81 6.55
CA SER A 53 -4.96 -9.22 6.82
C SER A 53 -5.42 -9.95 5.55
N TYR A 54 -4.81 -11.10 5.28
CA TYR A 54 -5.05 -11.91 4.06
C TYR A 54 -4.74 -11.20 2.73
N ALA A 55 -4.08 -10.03 2.73
CA ALA A 55 -3.64 -9.39 1.49
C ALA A 55 -2.57 -10.24 0.80
N ASP A 56 -2.55 -10.24 -0.53
CA ASP A 56 -1.43 -10.85 -1.28
C ASP A 56 -0.31 -9.83 -1.42
N LEU A 57 0.75 -9.95 -0.61
CA LEU A 57 1.94 -9.08 -0.67
C LEU A 57 3.10 -9.70 -1.45
N ARG A 58 2.88 -10.78 -2.22
CA ARG A 58 3.96 -11.44 -2.96
C ARG A 58 4.64 -10.45 -3.90
N TYR A 59 5.96 -10.33 -3.79
CA TYR A 59 6.79 -9.41 -4.56
C TYR A 59 6.49 -7.92 -4.37
N ALA A 60 5.69 -7.53 -3.37
CA ALA A 60 5.49 -6.13 -3.04
C ALA A 60 6.79 -5.51 -2.48
N ASP A 61 7.10 -4.28 -2.87
CA ASP A 61 8.20 -3.52 -2.29
C ASP A 61 7.68 -2.67 -1.12
N LEU A 62 8.02 -3.08 0.11
CA LEU A 62 7.65 -2.40 1.35
C LEU A 62 8.84 -1.67 2.00
N ARG A 63 9.95 -1.49 1.28
CA ARG A 63 11.13 -0.83 1.85
C ARG A 63 10.77 0.57 2.35
N TYR A 64 11.16 0.86 3.59
CA TYR A 64 10.88 2.14 4.28
C TYR A 64 9.39 2.44 4.52
N ALA A 65 8.47 1.50 4.24
CA ALA A 65 7.06 1.69 4.55
C ALA A 65 6.84 1.72 6.08
N ASN A 66 5.93 2.57 6.54
CA ASN A 66 5.57 2.65 7.94
C ASN A 66 4.41 1.70 8.26
N LEU A 67 4.72 0.49 8.71
CA LEU A 67 3.76 -0.56 9.06
C LEU A 67 3.39 -0.56 10.56
N ARG A 68 3.68 0.50 11.31
CA ARG A 68 3.41 0.50 12.76
C ARG A 68 1.92 0.27 13.02
N SER A 69 1.62 -0.77 13.80
CA SER A 69 0.26 -1.18 14.16
C SER A 69 -0.60 -1.64 12.97
N ALA A 70 -0.02 -1.93 11.81
CA ALA A 70 -0.74 -2.59 10.73
C ALA A 70 -1.05 -4.05 11.10
N ASP A 71 -2.19 -4.56 10.68
CA ASP A 71 -2.53 -5.96 10.81
C ASP A 71 -2.02 -6.74 9.58
N LEU A 72 -1.01 -7.58 9.77
CA LEU A 72 -0.37 -8.37 8.71
C LEU A 72 -0.72 -9.86 8.81
N ARG A 73 -1.77 -10.23 9.55
CA ARG A 73 -2.14 -11.64 9.71
C ARG A 73 -2.41 -12.27 8.34
N SER A 74 -1.66 -13.32 8.00
CA SER A 74 -1.81 -14.05 6.74
C SER A 74 -1.58 -13.22 5.47
N ALA A 75 -0.84 -12.11 5.57
CA ALA A 75 -0.41 -11.29 4.43
C ALA A 75 0.82 -11.86 3.71
#